data_AF-A0A3N5S9U6-F1
#
_entry.id   AF-A0A3N5S9U6-F1
#
_cell.length_a   1.000
_cell.length_b   1.000
_cell.length_c   1.000
_cell.angle_alpha   90.00
_cell.angle_beta   90.00
_cell.angle_gamma   90.00
#
_symmetry.space_group_name_H-M   'P 1'
#
loop_
_entity.id
_entity.type
_entity.pdbx_description
1 polymer ?
#
loop_
_entity_poly.entity_id
_entity_poly.type
_entity_poly.pdbx_seq_one_letter_code
_entity_poly.pdbx_strand_id
1 'polypeptide(L)'
;MWDYTDKVKDLYKHPKNVGTIDNADAVGEVGSIVCGDALTLYLKIEDNVIKDAKFQTFGCGSAIASSSALTEMITGKTVDEAEKITNRDIVDYLGGLPEQKMHCSVMGREALEKALANWRGEEVASHEETEGEVICQCFGVTDPLIRKVIRENGLKTVEDVTNYTKAGGACGSCIHKIEDNLTEELKRQPVAAGAEAKKGKLPLSNIKRMQL
;
A
#
# COMPACT_ATOMS: atom_id res chain seq x y z
N MET A 1 -21.72 1.48 5.78
CA MET A 1 -21.09 2.29 4.71
C MET A 1 -19.78 2.77 5.28
N TRP A 2 -18.65 2.51 4.61
CA TRP A 2 -17.35 2.97 5.12
C TRP A 2 -17.27 4.49 5.05
N ASP A 3 -16.62 5.09 6.05
CA ASP A 3 -16.41 6.53 6.07
C ASP A 3 -15.10 6.84 5.36
N TYR A 4 -15.21 7.55 4.23
CA TYR A 4 -14.07 7.95 3.41
C TYR A 4 -13.80 9.43 3.58
N THR A 5 -12.53 9.79 3.58
CA THR A 5 -12.12 11.19 3.53
C THR A 5 -12.58 11.83 2.23
N ASP A 6 -12.72 13.15 2.24
CA ASP A 6 -13.07 13.89 1.02
C ASP A 6 -12.00 13.76 -0.05
N LYS A 7 -10.74 13.59 0.36
CA LYS A 7 -9.63 13.35 -0.56
C LYS A 7 -9.72 11.99 -1.26
N VAL A 8 -10.10 10.93 -0.54
CA VAL A 8 -10.36 9.62 -1.16
C VAL A 8 -11.52 9.71 -2.16
N LYS A 9 -12.60 10.41 -1.78
CA LYS A 9 -13.75 10.61 -2.68
C LYS A 9 -13.37 11.40 -3.93
N ASP A 10 -12.54 12.42 -3.79
CA ASP A 10 -12.07 13.25 -4.90
C ASP A 10 -11.19 12.45 -5.85
N LEU A 11 -10.14 11.78 -5.35
CA LEU A 11 -9.24 10.98 -6.19
C LEU A 11 -9.93 9.75 -6.81
N TYR A 12 -11.02 9.26 -6.21
CA TYR A 12 -11.87 8.26 -6.85
C TYR A 12 -12.68 8.84 -8.03
N LYS A 13 -13.27 10.03 -7.87
CA LYS A 13 -14.10 10.67 -8.91
C LYS A 13 -13.27 11.31 -10.03
N HIS A 14 -12.11 11.85 -9.67
CA HIS A 14 -11.22 12.61 -10.52
C HIS A 14 -9.77 12.13 -10.36
N PRO A 15 -9.49 10.83 -10.64
CA PRO A 15 -8.15 10.27 -10.49
C PRO A 15 -7.15 11.01 -11.38
N LYS A 16 -5.95 11.19 -10.85
CA LYS A 16 -4.82 11.80 -11.56
C LYS A 16 -4.00 10.71 -12.24
N ASN A 17 -3.32 11.05 -13.33
CA ASN A 17 -2.33 10.17 -13.97
C ASN A 17 -2.86 8.78 -14.41
N VAL A 18 -4.15 8.66 -14.72
CA VAL A 18 -4.69 7.42 -15.29
C VAL A 18 -4.18 7.23 -16.72
N GLY A 19 -3.69 6.03 -17.03
CA GLY A 19 -3.30 5.63 -18.37
C GLY A 19 -1.98 4.87 -18.41
N THR A 20 -1.39 4.84 -19.60
CA THR A 20 -0.12 4.16 -19.89
C THR A 20 0.94 5.17 -20.34
N ILE A 21 2.21 4.76 -20.23
CA ILE A 21 3.35 5.45 -20.81
C ILE A 21 3.95 4.53 -21.88
N ASP A 22 3.97 4.99 -23.12
CA ASP A 22 4.64 4.28 -24.20
C ASP A 22 6.15 4.28 -23.95
N ASN A 23 6.79 3.11 -24.04
CA ASN A 23 8.21 2.92 -23.72
C ASN A 23 8.57 3.47 -22.31
N ALA A 24 7.76 3.09 -21.32
CA ALA A 24 8.06 3.32 -19.91
C ALA A 24 9.45 2.73 -19.57
N ASP A 25 10.22 3.45 -18.76
CA ASP A 25 11.54 2.99 -18.32
C ASP A 25 11.42 1.96 -17.18
N ALA A 26 10.26 1.94 -16.51
CA ALA A 26 9.95 1.01 -15.44
C ALA A 26 8.47 0.65 -15.43
N VAL A 27 8.18 -0.64 -15.22
CA VAL A 27 6.81 -1.16 -15.10
C VAL A 27 6.71 -2.10 -13.89
N GLY A 28 5.70 -1.88 -13.04
CA GLY A 28 5.40 -2.73 -11.89
C GLY A 28 3.97 -3.22 -11.92
N GLU A 29 3.79 -4.54 -11.90
CA GLU A 29 2.48 -5.19 -11.94
C GLU A 29 2.20 -6.04 -10.70
N VAL A 30 1.04 -5.82 -10.09
CA VAL A 30 0.60 -6.52 -8.88
C VAL A 30 -0.88 -6.87 -8.95
N GLY A 31 -1.26 -7.92 -8.23
CA GLY A 31 -2.62 -8.42 -8.19
C GLY A 31 -3.04 -9.11 -9.49
N SER A 32 -4.31 -9.47 -9.57
CA SER A 32 -4.89 -10.18 -10.70
C SER A 32 -6.38 -9.85 -10.80
N ILE A 33 -6.88 -9.81 -12.03
CA ILE A 33 -8.32 -9.64 -12.28
C ILE A 33 -9.13 -10.76 -11.59
N VAL A 34 -8.54 -11.96 -11.46
CA VAL A 34 -9.17 -13.11 -10.80
C VAL A 34 -9.39 -12.86 -9.30
N CYS A 35 -8.44 -12.19 -8.62
CA CYS A 35 -8.56 -11.89 -7.19
C CYS A 35 -9.30 -10.57 -6.91
N GLY A 36 -9.75 -9.89 -7.96
CA GLY A 36 -10.64 -8.73 -7.91
C GLY A 36 -9.94 -7.38 -7.72
N ASP A 37 -8.62 -7.33 -7.58
CA ASP A 37 -7.83 -6.09 -7.65
C ASP A 37 -6.52 -6.35 -8.43
N ALA A 38 -6.17 -5.45 -9.36
CA ALA A 38 -4.93 -5.44 -10.11
C ALA A 38 -4.45 -4.01 -10.35
N LEU A 39 -3.14 -3.81 -10.37
CA LEU A 39 -2.51 -2.51 -10.59
C LEU A 39 -1.25 -2.68 -11.44
N THR A 40 -1.18 -1.91 -12.53
CA THR A 40 0.03 -1.68 -13.30
C THR A 40 0.45 -0.22 -13.13
N LEU A 41 1.69 -0.02 -12.68
CA LEU A 41 2.32 1.29 -12.53
C LEU A 41 3.40 1.45 -13.62
N TYR A 42 3.35 2.56 -14.34
CA TYR A 42 4.30 2.93 -15.39
C TYR A 42 5.08 4.16 -14.95
N LEU A 43 6.41 4.12 -15.06
CA LEU A 43 7.28 5.25 -14.73
C LEU A 43 8.15 5.64 -15.93
N LYS A 44 8.29 6.95 -16.15
CA LYS A 44 9.31 7.55 -17.00
C LYS A 44 10.39 8.15 -16.10
N ILE A 45 11.63 7.73 -16.28
CA ILE A 45 12.75 8.10 -15.40
C ILE A 45 13.88 8.70 -16.22
N GLU A 46 14.28 9.92 -15.87
CA GLU A 46 15.40 10.65 -16.49
C GLU A 46 16.29 11.21 -15.38
N ASP A 47 17.61 11.03 -15.50
CA ASP A 47 18.61 11.48 -14.51
C ASP A 47 18.26 11.07 -13.07
N ASN A 48 17.82 9.82 -12.89
CA ASN A 48 17.39 9.26 -11.60
C ASN A 48 16.14 9.93 -10.98
N VAL A 49 15.38 10.72 -11.76
CA VAL A 49 14.15 11.41 -11.33
C VAL A 49 12.95 10.88 -12.10
N ILE A 50 11.87 10.56 -11.38
CA ILE A 50 10.59 10.16 -11.98
C ILE A 50 9.95 11.39 -12.62
N LYS A 51 9.94 11.47 -13.96
CA LYS A 51 9.39 12.61 -14.71
C LYS A 51 7.90 12.49 -14.95
N ASP A 52 7.43 11.26 -15.16
CA ASP A 52 6.01 10.94 -15.31
C ASP A 52 5.75 9.60 -14.65
N ALA A 53 4.58 9.49 -14.03
CA ALA A 53 4.09 8.28 -13.44
C ALA A 53 2.63 8.13 -13.83
N LYS A 54 2.24 6.98 -14.35
CA LYS A 54 0.85 6.67 -14.69
C LYS A 54 0.46 5.30 -14.19
N PHE A 55 -0.84 5.08 -14.04
CA PHE A 55 -1.34 3.79 -13.62
C PHE A 55 -2.56 3.32 -14.41
N GLN A 56 -2.70 2.00 -14.46
CA GLN A 56 -3.95 1.31 -14.79
C GLN A 56 -4.31 0.41 -13.61
N THR A 57 -5.54 0.48 -13.13
CA THR A 57 -6.00 -0.40 -12.06
C THR A 57 -7.39 -0.93 -12.35
N PHE A 58 -7.60 -2.18 -11.97
CA PHE A 58 -8.91 -2.78 -11.81
C PHE A 58 -9.11 -3.00 -10.32
N GLY A 59 -10.17 -2.46 -9.73
CA GLY A 59 -10.39 -2.64 -8.31
C GLY A 59 -11.42 -1.69 -7.71
N CYS A 60 -11.52 -1.72 -6.39
CA CYS A 60 -12.45 -0.84 -5.67
C CYS A 60 -12.00 0.64 -5.68
N GLY A 61 -12.89 1.56 -5.28
CA GLY A 61 -12.58 3.00 -5.28
C GLY A 61 -11.36 3.37 -4.41
N SER A 62 -11.08 2.59 -3.36
CA SER A 62 -9.86 2.75 -2.56
C SER A 62 -8.59 2.40 -3.35
N ALA A 63 -8.62 1.39 -4.22
CA ALA A 63 -7.48 1.06 -5.08
C ALA A 63 -7.19 2.21 -6.06
N ILE A 64 -8.23 2.74 -6.71
CA ILE A 64 -8.10 3.90 -7.62
C ILE A 64 -7.53 5.12 -6.89
N ALA A 65 -8.06 5.44 -5.71
CA ALA A 65 -7.58 6.58 -4.93
C ALA A 65 -6.14 6.39 -4.44
N SER A 66 -5.76 5.18 -3.98
CA SER A 66 -4.40 4.86 -3.55
C SER A 66 -3.39 4.92 -4.71
N SER A 67 -3.74 4.39 -5.88
CA SER A 67 -2.89 4.46 -7.07
C SER A 67 -2.71 5.89 -7.57
N SER A 68 -3.79 6.68 -7.59
CA SER A 68 -3.72 8.10 -7.94
C SER A 68 -2.89 8.91 -6.96
N ALA A 69 -3.06 8.69 -5.65
CA ALA A 69 -2.25 9.34 -4.62
C ALA A 69 -0.76 9.00 -4.80
N LEU A 70 -0.45 7.72 -5.01
CA LEU A 70 0.91 7.26 -5.21
C LEU A 70 1.58 7.96 -6.40
N THR A 71 0.93 8.02 -7.57
CA THR A 71 1.50 8.68 -8.75
C THR A 71 1.78 10.16 -8.51
N GLU A 72 0.89 10.87 -7.80
CA GLU A 72 1.15 12.26 -7.42
C GLU A 72 2.32 12.40 -6.44
N MET A 73 2.45 11.47 -5.49
CA MET A 73 3.52 11.50 -4.49
C MET A 73 4.91 11.25 -5.08
N ILE A 74 5.03 10.35 -6.06
CA ILE A 74 6.32 9.93 -6.63
C ILE A 74 6.80 10.82 -7.78
N THR A 75 5.89 11.51 -8.47
CA THR A 75 6.25 12.36 -9.61
C THR A 75 7.14 13.52 -9.16
N GLY A 76 8.29 13.67 -9.81
CA GLY A 76 9.31 14.68 -9.49
C GLY A 76 10.30 14.28 -8.39
N LYS A 77 10.13 13.11 -7.76
CA LYS A 77 11.09 12.56 -6.79
C LYS A 77 12.21 11.80 -7.47
N THR A 78 13.35 11.68 -6.79
CA THR A 78 14.36 10.70 -7.21
C THR A 78 13.87 9.27 -6.97
N VAL A 79 14.47 8.29 -7.65
CA VAL A 79 14.18 6.87 -7.41
C VAL A 79 14.41 6.51 -5.94
N ASP A 80 15.50 6.99 -5.33
CA ASP A 80 15.84 6.73 -3.92
C ASP A 80 14.84 7.36 -2.93
N GLU A 81 14.22 8.48 -3.29
CA GLU A 81 13.17 9.11 -2.51
C GLU A 81 11.84 8.38 -2.66
N ALA A 82 11.50 7.97 -3.88
CA ALA A 82 10.30 7.18 -4.15
C ALA A 82 10.37 5.82 -3.46
N GLU A 83 11.54 5.17 -3.44
CA GLU A 83 11.76 3.89 -2.77
C GLU A 83 11.45 3.93 -1.27
N LYS A 84 11.48 5.11 -0.63
CA LYS A 84 11.16 5.26 0.80
C LYS A 84 9.67 5.44 1.09
N ILE A 85 8.83 5.67 0.08
CA ILE A 85 7.39 5.86 0.28
C ILE A 85 6.77 4.55 0.74
N THR A 86 6.13 4.52 1.90
CA THR A 86 5.47 3.35 2.47
C THR A 86 3.96 3.34 2.16
N ASN A 87 3.28 2.22 2.41
CA ASN A 87 1.82 2.17 2.36
C ASN A 87 1.16 3.17 3.33
N ARG A 88 1.82 3.46 4.46
CA ARG A 88 1.35 4.44 5.45
C ARG A 88 1.43 5.86 4.91
N ASP A 89 2.49 6.21 4.19
CA ASP A 89 2.60 7.52 3.55
C ASP A 89 1.47 7.76 2.53
N ILE A 90 1.07 6.71 1.80
CA ILE A 90 -0.08 6.77 0.88
C ILE A 90 -1.38 7.01 1.66
N VAL A 91 -1.58 6.30 2.78
CA VAL A 91 -2.76 6.46 3.65
C VAL A 91 -2.81 7.86 4.26
N ASP A 92 -1.68 8.35 4.74
CA ASP A 92 -1.54 9.68 5.32
C ASP A 92 -1.78 10.77 4.26
N TYR A 93 -1.28 10.58 3.04
CA TYR A 93 -1.58 11.45 1.92
C TYR A 93 -3.08 11.51 1.63
N LEU A 94 -3.79 10.38 1.73
CA LEU A 94 -5.25 10.29 1.57
C LEU A 94 -6.04 10.87 2.77
N GLY A 95 -5.36 11.20 3.87
CA GLY A 95 -5.97 11.64 5.13
C GLY A 95 -6.57 10.48 5.95
N GLY A 96 -6.24 9.24 5.60
CA GLY A 96 -6.77 8.02 6.20
C GLY A 96 -7.51 7.12 5.22
N LEU A 97 -7.55 5.83 5.55
CA LEU A 97 -8.38 4.82 4.91
C LEU A 97 -9.07 3.98 6.00
N PRO A 98 -10.29 3.48 5.74
CA PRO A 98 -10.91 2.47 6.59
C PRO A 98 -9.98 1.26 6.75
N GLU A 99 -9.94 0.65 7.94
CA GLU A 99 -9.06 -0.48 8.24
C GLU A 99 -9.23 -1.63 7.22
N GLN A 100 -10.47 -1.92 6.84
CA GLN A 100 -10.80 -2.99 5.87
C GLN A 100 -10.34 -2.70 4.43
N LYS A 101 -9.68 -1.54 4.20
CA LYS A 101 -9.17 -1.09 2.91
C LYS A 101 -7.67 -0.80 2.90
N MET A 102 -6.97 -1.13 3.97
CA MET A 102 -5.52 -0.93 4.04
C MET A 102 -4.75 -1.73 2.99
N HIS A 103 -5.29 -2.85 2.50
CA HIS A 103 -4.67 -3.58 1.39
C HIS A 103 -4.47 -2.75 0.11
N CYS A 104 -5.31 -1.73 -0.12
CA CYS A 104 -5.20 -0.89 -1.32
C CYS A 104 -3.92 -0.05 -1.33
N SER A 105 -3.48 0.40 -0.16
CA SER A 105 -2.21 1.13 -0.05
C SER A 105 -1.00 0.20 -0.06
N VAL A 106 -1.13 -1.01 0.48
CA VAL A 106 -0.10 -2.06 0.36
C VAL A 106 0.13 -2.41 -1.11
N MET A 107 -0.94 -2.69 -1.86
CA MET A 107 -0.85 -2.98 -3.29
C MET A 107 -0.18 -1.84 -4.09
N GLY A 108 -0.52 -0.58 -3.79
CA GLY A 108 0.15 0.57 -4.38
C GLY A 108 1.66 0.56 -4.13
N ARG A 109 2.07 0.30 -2.89
CA ARG A 109 3.48 0.20 -2.52
C ARG A 109 4.18 -0.95 -3.25
N GLU A 110 3.59 -2.13 -3.30
CA GLU A 110 4.17 -3.29 -3.98
C GLU A 110 4.35 -3.02 -5.48
N ALA A 111 3.41 -2.32 -6.13
CA ALA A 111 3.54 -1.92 -7.52
C ALA A 111 4.75 -0.98 -7.74
N LEU A 112 4.97 -0.04 -6.82
CA LEU A 112 6.14 0.83 -6.87
C LEU A 112 7.44 0.03 -6.72
N GLU A 113 7.51 -0.87 -5.74
CA GLU A 113 8.71 -1.69 -5.52
C GLU A 113 9.05 -2.53 -6.74
N LYS A 114 8.06 -3.17 -7.34
CA LYS A 114 8.26 -3.94 -8.58
C LYS A 114 8.69 -3.05 -9.75
N ALA A 115 8.10 -1.85 -9.89
CA ALA A 115 8.53 -0.91 -10.91
C ALA A 115 9.99 -0.50 -10.72
N LEU A 116 10.41 -0.16 -9.50
CA LEU A 116 11.78 0.25 -9.22
C LEU A 116 12.78 -0.91 -9.38
N ALA A 117 12.41 -2.12 -8.99
CA ALA A 117 13.20 -3.33 -9.24
C ALA A 117 13.38 -3.59 -10.74
N ASN A 118 12.29 -3.45 -11.53
CA ASN A 118 12.34 -3.54 -12.98
C ASN A 118 13.27 -2.48 -13.60
N TRP A 119 13.25 -1.24 -13.11
CA TRP A 119 14.16 -0.18 -13.55
C TRP A 119 15.64 -0.50 -13.27
N ARG A 120 15.93 -1.13 -12.12
CA ARG A 120 17.29 -1.55 -11.74
C ARG A 120 17.78 -2.78 -12.51
N GLY A 121 16.92 -3.41 -13.32
CA GLY A 121 17.23 -4.64 -14.03
C GLY A 121 17.30 -5.87 -13.12
N GLU A 122 16.66 -5.81 -11.94
CA GLU A 122 16.49 -6.96 -11.07
C GLU A 122 15.49 -7.94 -11.74
N GLU A 123 15.70 -9.25 -11.56
CA GLU A 123 14.71 -10.24 -12.01
C GLU A 123 13.44 -10.09 -11.16
N VAL A 124 12.48 -9.34 -11.70
CA VAL A 124 11.14 -9.26 -11.10
C VAL A 124 10.39 -10.50 -11.56
N ALA A 125 10.28 -11.49 -10.68
CA ALA A 125 9.54 -12.70 -10.95
C ALA A 125 8.13 -12.35 -11.46
N SER A 126 7.79 -12.89 -12.63
CA SER A 126 6.49 -12.67 -13.28
C SER A 126 5.35 -13.22 -12.41
N HIS A 127 4.09 -12.87 -12.72
CA HIS A 127 2.89 -13.27 -11.96
C HIS A 127 2.73 -14.78 -11.66
N GLU A 128 3.56 -15.65 -12.26
CA GLU A 128 3.54 -17.10 -12.07
C GLU A 128 4.59 -17.61 -11.06
N GLU A 129 5.58 -16.79 -10.70
CA GLU A 129 6.67 -17.14 -9.79
C GLU A 129 6.65 -16.22 -8.56
N THR A 130 5.53 -16.19 -7.85
CA THR A 130 5.47 -15.56 -6.54
C THR A 130 6.55 -16.15 -5.64
N GLU A 131 7.57 -15.38 -5.27
CA GLU A 131 8.55 -15.78 -4.27
C GLU A 131 7.81 -16.21 -2.99
N GLY A 132 7.95 -17.47 -2.60
CA GLY A 132 7.40 -18.03 -1.36
C GLY A 132 6.18 -18.95 -1.51
N GLU A 133 5.72 -19.48 -0.39
CA GLU A 133 4.55 -20.35 -0.31
C GLU A 133 3.27 -19.51 -0.43
N VAL A 134 2.37 -19.89 -1.34
CA VAL A 134 1.04 -19.28 -1.41
C VAL A 134 0.22 -19.72 -0.19
N ILE A 135 0.03 -18.80 0.75
CA ILE A 135 -0.75 -18.99 1.96
C ILE A 135 -2.25 -18.87 1.68
N CYS A 136 -2.67 -17.85 0.91
CA CYS A 136 -4.07 -17.64 0.54
C CYS A 136 -4.30 -17.87 -0.96
N GLN A 137 -4.89 -19.01 -1.30
CA GLN A 137 -5.22 -19.37 -2.68
C GLN A 137 -6.32 -18.48 -3.29
N CYS A 138 -7.24 -17.94 -2.49
CA CYS A 138 -8.31 -17.08 -3.00
C CYS A 138 -7.81 -15.75 -3.56
N PHE A 139 -6.75 -15.19 -2.96
CA PHE A 139 -6.24 -13.87 -3.29
C PHE A 139 -4.78 -13.87 -3.77
N GLY A 140 -4.15 -15.05 -3.88
CA GLY A 140 -2.76 -15.18 -4.31
C GLY A 140 -1.75 -14.60 -3.32
N VAL A 141 -2.07 -14.58 -2.02
CA VAL A 141 -1.19 -13.96 -1.00
C VAL A 141 -0.17 -14.98 -0.51
N THR A 142 1.10 -14.60 -0.54
CA THR A 142 2.23 -15.44 -0.12
C THR A 142 2.69 -15.17 1.31
N ASP A 143 3.46 -16.11 1.85
CA ASP A 143 4.06 -15.98 3.18
C ASP A 143 5.03 -14.78 3.30
N PRO A 144 5.88 -14.42 2.30
CA PRO A 144 6.80 -13.30 2.46
C PRO A 144 6.04 -11.97 2.50
N LEU A 145 4.96 -11.84 1.74
CA LEU A 145 4.09 -10.67 1.78
C LEU A 145 3.42 -10.52 3.15
N ILE A 146 2.83 -11.60 3.69
CA ILE A 146 2.20 -11.57 5.03
C ILE A 146 3.22 -11.13 6.08
N ARG A 147 4.41 -11.74 6.09
CA ARG A 147 5.46 -11.41 7.06
C ARG A 147 5.96 -9.99 6.91
N LYS A 148 6.16 -9.52 5.66
CA LYS A 148 6.57 -8.15 5.37
C LYS A 148 5.57 -7.15 5.92
N VAL A 149 4.29 -7.33 5.60
CA VAL A 149 3.20 -6.46 6.04
C VAL A 149 3.06 -6.44 7.56
N ILE A 150 3.20 -7.60 8.22
CA ILE A 150 3.24 -7.70 9.69
C ILE A 150 4.35 -6.84 10.27
N ARG A 151 5.58 -6.96 9.74
CA ARG A 151 6.75 -6.22 10.25
C ARG A 151 6.63 -4.72 10.04
N GLU A 152 6.27 -4.29 8.84
CA GLU A 152 6.23 -2.87 8.47
C GLU A 152 5.12 -2.11 9.19
N ASN A 153 4.01 -2.78 9.50
CA ASN A 153 2.85 -2.17 10.13
C ASN A 153 2.68 -2.55 11.61
N GLY A 154 3.52 -3.43 12.15
CA GLY A 154 3.46 -3.87 13.54
C GLY A 154 2.17 -4.60 13.89
N LEU A 155 1.65 -5.43 12.96
CA LEU A 155 0.36 -6.09 13.10
C LEU A 155 0.39 -7.17 14.19
N LYS A 156 -0.71 -7.30 14.94
CA LYS A 156 -0.78 -8.18 16.14
C LYS A 156 -1.92 -9.18 16.12
N THR A 157 -2.84 -9.06 15.17
CA THR A 157 -4.00 -9.94 15.06
C THR A 157 -4.16 -10.47 13.65
N VAL A 158 -4.82 -11.63 13.50
CA VAL A 158 -5.18 -12.17 12.19
C VAL A 158 -6.11 -11.23 11.43
N GLU A 159 -6.99 -10.51 12.14
CA GLU A 159 -7.88 -9.52 11.54
C GLU A 159 -7.09 -8.37 10.91
N ASP A 160 -6.07 -7.85 11.60
CA ASP A 160 -5.18 -6.83 11.03
C ASP A 160 -4.49 -7.33 9.77
N VAL A 161 -3.96 -8.55 9.79
CA VAL A 161 -3.33 -9.16 8.60
C VAL A 161 -4.34 -9.27 7.46
N THR A 162 -5.58 -9.67 7.76
CA THR A 162 -6.67 -9.75 6.79
C THR A 162 -6.97 -8.38 6.19
N ASN A 163 -7.03 -7.34 7.01
CA ASN A 163 -7.32 -5.98 6.57
C ASN A 163 -6.23 -5.40 5.65
N TYR A 164 -4.97 -5.78 5.85
CA TYR A 164 -3.84 -5.31 5.05
C TYR A 164 -3.49 -6.20 3.84
N THR A 165 -3.89 -7.48 3.84
CA THR A 165 -3.51 -8.43 2.76
C THR A 165 -4.69 -9.06 2.04
N LYS A 166 -5.92 -8.89 2.55
CA LYS A 166 -7.13 -9.68 2.26
C LYS A 166 -7.08 -11.16 2.64
N ALA A 167 -5.91 -11.73 2.92
CA ALA A 167 -5.78 -13.14 3.23
C ALA A 167 -6.65 -13.51 4.45
N GLY A 168 -7.43 -14.59 4.34
CA GLY A 168 -8.36 -15.03 5.40
C GLY A 168 -9.78 -14.43 5.31
N GLY A 169 -9.99 -13.37 4.52
CA GLY A 169 -11.29 -12.69 4.43
C GLY A 169 -12.35 -13.34 3.52
N ALA A 170 -11.99 -14.37 2.74
CA ALA A 170 -12.89 -15.05 1.81
C ALA A 170 -13.42 -16.38 2.37
N CYS A 171 -12.71 -17.49 2.15
CA CYS A 171 -13.13 -18.82 2.61
C CYS A 171 -12.61 -19.18 4.02
N GLY A 172 -11.66 -18.40 4.55
CA GLY A 172 -11.07 -18.59 5.88
C GLY A 172 -10.09 -19.77 6.02
N SER A 173 -9.88 -20.58 4.97
CA SER A 173 -9.08 -21.82 5.09
C SER A 173 -7.61 -21.58 5.48
N CYS A 174 -7.06 -20.42 5.12
CA CYS A 174 -5.67 -20.06 5.39
C CYS A 174 -5.45 -19.37 6.76
N ILE A 175 -6.49 -19.15 7.57
CA ILE A 175 -6.40 -18.41 8.84
C ILE A 175 -5.35 -19.02 9.79
N HIS A 176 -5.30 -20.34 9.90
CA HIS A 176 -4.30 -21.02 10.74
C HIS A 176 -2.86 -20.72 10.30
N LYS A 177 -2.58 -20.74 8.98
CA LYS A 177 -1.26 -20.39 8.46
C LYS A 177 -0.92 -18.92 8.69
N ILE A 178 -1.91 -18.03 8.64
CA ILE A 178 -1.72 -16.61 8.96
C ILE A 178 -1.33 -16.45 10.44
N GLU A 179 -1.99 -17.19 11.33
CA GLU A 179 -1.68 -17.21 12.76
C GLU A 179 -0.27 -17.75 13.04
N ASP A 180 0.17 -18.78 12.31
CA ASP A 180 1.53 -19.31 12.39
C ASP A 180 2.57 -18.23 12.01
N ASN A 181 2.39 -17.58 10.86
CA ASN A 181 3.25 -16.48 10.40
C ASN A 181 3.30 -15.34 11.43
N LEU A 182 2.14 -14.95 11.96
CA LEU A 182 2.01 -13.90 12.97
C LEU A 182 2.75 -14.27 14.26
N THR A 183 2.56 -15.49 14.75
CA THR A 183 3.21 -16.00 15.96
C THR A 183 4.73 -16.02 15.80
N GLU A 184 5.23 -16.44 14.64
CA GLU A 184 6.66 -16.45 14.36
C GLU A 184 7.27 -15.03 14.31
N GLU A 185 6.61 -14.09 13.63
CA GLU A 185 7.11 -12.71 13.55
C GLU A 185 7.06 -12.01 14.92
N LEU A 186 6.03 -12.27 15.74
CA LEU A 186 5.94 -11.74 17.11
C LEU A 186 7.02 -12.32 18.03
N LYS A 187 7.43 -13.58 17.83
CA LYS A 187 8.56 -14.19 18.56
C LYS A 187 9.92 -13.65 18.10
N ARG A 188 10.04 -13.24 16.82
CA ARG A 188 11.27 -12.68 16.23
C ARG A 188 11.52 -11.24 16.62
N GLN A 189 10.49 -10.48 16.97
CA GLN A 189 10.67 -9.12 17.49
C GLN A 189 11.36 -9.21 18.86
N PRO A 190 12.61 -8.71 19.03
CA PRO A 190 13.05 -8.35 20.37
C PRO A 190 12.04 -7.34 20.90
N VAL A 191 11.70 -7.41 22.19
CA VAL A 191 10.79 -6.51 22.89
C VAL A 191 11.30 -5.07 22.75
N ALA A 192 11.03 -4.42 21.62
CA ALA A 192 11.38 -3.04 21.36
C ALA A 192 10.32 -2.21 22.08
N ALA A 193 10.78 -1.60 23.17
CA ALA A 193 10.03 -0.68 24.01
C ALA A 193 9.20 0.30 23.18
N GLY A 194 7.98 0.56 23.64
CA GLY A 194 6.98 1.36 22.96
C GLY A 194 7.50 2.71 22.49
N ALA A 195 7.32 2.98 21.21
CA ALA A 195 7.26 4.35 20.72
C ALA A 195 5.93 4.96 21.23
N GLU A 196 6.00 5.62 22.38
CA GLU A 196 4.93 6.47 22.87
C GLU A 196 4.58 7.50 21.79
N ALA A 197 3.30 7.52 21.43
CA ALA A 197 2.71 8.57 20.62
C ALA A 197 3.03 9.93 21.25
N LYS A 198 3.81 10.76 20.55
CA LYS A 198 3.94 12.18 20.88
C LYS A 198 2.55 12.82 20.76
N LYS A 199 1.84 12.94 21.87
CA LYS A 199 0.68 13.82 22.00
C LYS A 199 1.15 15.25 21.76
N GLY A 200 0.98 15.73 20.54
CA GLY A 200 1.07 17.15 20.22
C GLY A 200 0.03 17.89 21.05
N LYS A 201 0.49 18.73 21.98
CA LYS A 201 -0.34 19.72 22.65
C LYS A 201 -0.94 20.64 21.58
N LEU A 202 -2.25 20.57 21.37
CA LEU A 202 -2.97 21.59 20.63
C LEU A 202 -2.78 22.94 21.37
N PRO A 203 -2.34 24.01 20.70
CA PRO A 203 -2.25 25.32 21.32
C PRO A 203 -3.67 25.84 21.58
N LEU A 204 -3.97 26.19 22.82
CA LEU A 204 -5.23 26.84 23.20
C LEU A 204 -5.31 28.20 22.51
N SER A 205 -6.31 28.37 21.65
CA SER A 205 -6.61 29.64 21.00
C SER A 205 -7.24 30.60 22.02
N ASN A 206 -6.56 31.72 22.25
CA ASN A 206 -7.11 32.87 22.96
C ASN A 206 -8.14 33.59 22.07
N ILE A 207 -9.43 33.32 22.23
CA ILE A 207 -10.54 34.25 21.88
C ILE A 207 -11.83 33.75 22.55
N LYS A 208 -12.23 34.46 23.61
CA LYS A 208 -13.60 34.97 23.82
C LYS A 208 -13.58 35.93 25.02
N ARG A 209 -13.07 37.14 24.75
CA ARG A 209 -13.59 38.35 25.38
C ARG A 209 -14.91 38.68 24.70
N MET A 210 -15.88 39.14 25.49
CA MET A 210 -17.17 39.77 25.16
C MET A 210 -18.33 38.88 24.69
N GLN A 211 -19.48 39.14 25.35
CA GLN A 211 -20.87 38.63 25.23
C GLN A 211 -21.20 37.68 26.39
N LEU A 212 -21.90 38.06 27.45
CA LEU A 212 -22.75 39.21 27.82
C LEU A 212 -22.58 39.45 29.32
#